data_AF-A0A7S3MBK2-F1
#
_entry.id   AF-A0A7S3MBK2-F1
#
_cell.length_a   1.000
_cell.length_b   1.000
_cell.length_c   1.000
_cell.angle_alpha   90.00
_cell.angle_beta   90.00
_cell.angle_gamma   90.00
#
_symmetry.space_group_name_H-M   'P 1'
#
loop_
_entity.id
_entity.type
_entity.pdbx_description
1 polymer ?
#
loop_
_entity_poly.entity_id
_entity_poly.type
_entity_poly.pdbx_seq_one_letter_code
_entity_poly.pdbx_strand_id
1 'polypeptide(L)'
;ADDVTLSMLLNHTALGMHYVYGIPLDVRVPTPLELINGSALKFGYEVLKLERPAGTSFSYSGGGFVVMQYLLETLEGRSIEDITRSFLDNAGLVDFTFSQATAAPGTAFAF
;
A
#
# COMPACT_ATOMS: atom_id res chain seq x y z
N ALA A 1 -7.27 -14.17 14.12
CA ALA A 1 -6.67 -12.82 14.06
C ALA A 1 -5.38 -12.75 14.86
N ASP A 2 -5.20 -13.62 15.86
CA ASP A 2 -4.06 -13.57 16.79
C ASP A 2 -2.74 -14.12 16.23
N ASP A 3 -2.75 -14.70 15.02
CA ASP A 3 -1.58 -15.34 14.41
C ASP A 3 -0.60 -14.37 13.71
N VAL A 4 -0.97 -13.10 13.51
CA VAL A 4 -0.17 -12.13 12.74
C VAL A 4 0.21 -10.94 13.61
N THR A 5 1.50 -10.62 13.65
CA THR A 5 2.03 -9.44 14.34
C THR A 5 2.52 -8.37 13.36
N LEU A 6 2.66 -7.12 13.80
CA LEU A 6 3.24 -6.03 13.00
C LEU A 6 4.64 -6.37 12.48
N SER A 7 5.47 -7.00 13.31
CA SER A 7 6.82 -7.41 12.89
C SER A 7 6.78 -8.40 11.73
N MET A 8 5.77 -9.29 11.69
CA MET A 8 5.63 -10.29 10.63
C MET A 8 5.18 -9.68 9.30
N LEU A 9 4.48 -8.53 9.34
CA LEU A 9 4.14 -7.75 8.15
C LEU A 9 5.41 -7.13 7.54
N LEU A 10 6.23 -6.49 8.37
CA LEU A 10 7.42 -5.75 7.95
C LEU A 10 8.58 -6.65 7.51
N ASN A 11 8.71 -7.84 8.10
CA ASN A 11 9.77 -8.79 7.74
C ASN A 11 9.35 -9.82 6.67
N HIS A 12 8.17 -9.64 6.06
CA HIS A 12 7.63 -10.50 4.99
C HIS A 12 7.47 -11.99 5.36
N THR A 13 6.99 -12.29 6.57
CA THR A 13 6.79 -13.68 7.03
C THR A 13 5.34 -14.07 7.29
N ALA A 14 4.37 -13.16 7.09
CA ALA A 14 2.94 -13.46 7.28
C ALA A 14 2.12 -13.49 5.99
N LEU A 15 1.93 -12.33 5.35
CA LEU A 15 0.95 -12.16 4.28
C LEU A 15 1.50 -12.43 2.89
N GLY A 16 0.61 -12.77 1.95
CA GLY A 16 0.90 -12.93 0.53
C GLY A 16 0.96 -11.61 -0.24
N MET A 17 0.73 -11.67 -1.56
CA MET A 17 0.84 -10.56 -2.56
C MET A 17 2.29 -10.24 -2.95
N HIS A 18 2.77 -10.94 -4.00
CA HIS A 18 4.14 -10.83 -4.53
C HIS A 18 4.54 -9.41 -4.98
N TYR A 19 3.58 -8.54 -5.32
CA TYR A 19 3.83 -7.18 -5.77
C TYR A 19 2.60 -6.28 -5.57
N VAL A 20 2.80 -4.97 -5.38
CA VAL A 20 1.71 -3.97 -5.35
C VAL A 20 1.49 -3.45 -6.78
N TYR A 21 0.46 -3.94 -7.47
CA TYR A 21 0.18 -3.60 -8.86
C TYR A 21 -0.01 -2.09 -9.08
N GLY A 22 0.57 -1.56 -10.17
CA GLY A 22 0.36 -0.18 -10.59
C GLY A 22 -1.12 0.06 -10.95
N ILE A 23 -1.61 1.24 -10.61
CA ILE A 23 -2.95 1.71 -10.99
C ILE A 23 -2.80 2.74 -12.12
N PRO A 24 -3.59 2.66 -13.20
CA PRO A 24 -3.57 3.68 -14.26
C PRO A 24 -3.85 5.09 -13.71
N LEU A 25 -3.20 6.11 -14.29
CA LEU A 25 -3.28 7.50 -13.80
C LEU A 25 -4.63 8.19 -14.11
N ASP A 26 -5.43 7.62 -15.00
CA ASP A 26 -6.71 8.15 -15.45
C ASP A 26 -7.91 7.57 -14.67
N VAL A 27 -7.66 6.73 -13.67
CA VAL A 27 -8.70 6.15 -12.82
C VAL A 27 -8.50 6.55 -11.36
N ARG A 28 -9.59 6.49 -10.58
CA ARG A 28 -9.50 6.65 -9.13
C ARG A 28 -8.63 5.55 -8.54
N VAL A 29 -7.60 5.95 -7.79
CA VAL A 29 -6.77 5.04 -6.99
C VAL A 29 -7.61 4.42 -5.86
N PRO A 30 -7.64 3.07 -5.71
CA PRO A 30 -8.32 2.42 -4.59
C PRO A 30 -7.69 2.76 -3.24
N THR A 31 -8.50 2.75 -2.18
CA THR A 31 -7.99 2.89 -0.80
C THR A 31 -7.22 1.63 -0.38
N PRO A 32 -6.35 1.69 0.65
CA PRO A 32 -5.66 0.50 1.16
C PRO A 32 -6.61 -0.66 1.51
N LEU A 33 -7.78 -0.35 2.06
CA LEU A 33 -8.80 -1.36 2.39
C LEU A 33 -9.37 -2.03 1.13
N GLU A 34 -9.65 -1.25 0.08
CA GLU A 34 -10.15 -1.77 -1.21
C GLU A 34 -9.11 -2.65 -1.91
N LEU A 35 -7.82 -2.37 -1.73
CA LEU A 35 -6.71 -3.17 -2.28
C LEU A 35 -6.57 -4.55 -1.61
N ILE A 36 -6.98 -4.70 -0.34
CA ILE A 36 -6.80 -5.95 0.41
C ILE A 36 -8.08 -6.76 0.59
N ASN A 37 -9.25 -6.17 0.37
CA ASN A 37 -10.55 -6.83 0.58
C ASN A 37 -11.18 -7.41 -0.71
N GLY A 38 -10.47 -7.35 -1.83
CA GLY A 38 -10.94 -7.85 -3.13
C GLY A 38 -11.81 -6.87 -3.95
N SER A 39 -12.10 -5.68 -3.44
CA SER A 39 -12.87 -4.66 -4.19
C SER A 39 -12.14 -4.12 -5.41
N ALA A 40 -10.81 -4.23 -5.42
CA ALA A 40 -9.94 -3.79 -6.52
C ALA A 40 -9.57 -4.92 -7.51
N LEU A 41 -10.36 -6.00 -7.61
CA LEU A 41 -10.07 -7.15 -8.48
C LEU A 41 -9.84 -6.76 -9.96
N LYS A 42 -10.53 -5.73 -10.45
CA LYS A 42 -10.33 -5.19 -11.81
C LYS A 42 -8.90 -4.69 -12.09
N PHE A 43 -8.11 -4.45 -11.04
CA PHE A 43 -6.70 -4.05 -11.10
C PHE A 43 -5.75 -5.18 -10.68
N GLY A 44 -6.24 -6.43 -10.55
CA GLY A 44 -5.44 -7.60 -10.16
C GLY A 44 -5.34 -7.84 -8.66
N TYR A 45 -6.06 -7.08 -7.83
CA TYR A 45 -6.03 -7.23 -6.38
C TYR A 45 -7.10 -8.21 -5.89
N GLU A 46 -6.67 -9.44 -5.58
CA GLU A 46 -7.50 -10.42 -4.89
C GLU A 46 -7.63 -10.11 -3.39
N VAL A 47 -8.53 -10.82 -2.71
CA VAL A 47 -8.62 -10.78 -1.24
C VAL A 47 -7.29 -11.23 -0.64
N LEU A 48 -6.71 -10.42 0.24
CA LEU A 48 -5.44 -10.71 0.89
C LEU A 48 -5.60 -11.89 1.87
N LYS A 49 -4.68 -12.84 1.79
CA LYS A 49 -4.72 -14.10 2.54
C LYS A 49 -3.37 -14.41 3.19
N LEU A 50 -3.42 -15.26 4.22
CA LEU A 50 -2.28 -16.03 4.66
C LEU A 50 -2.05 -17.17 3.67
N GLU A 51 -0.95 -17.13 2.92
CA GLU A 51 -0.57 -18.21 2.00
C GLU A 51 0.12 -19.37 2.71
N ARG A 52 0.56 -19.13 3.96
CA ARG A 52 1.37 -20.03 4.78
C ARG A 52 1.20 -19.70 6.26
N PRO A 53 1.63 -20.59 7.18
CA PRO A 53 1.66 -20.26 8.60
C PRO A 53 2.52 -19.02 8.86
N ALA A 54 1.99 -18.05 9.59
CA ALA A 54 2.66 -16.78 9.85
C ALA A 54 3.95 -16.97 10.65
N GLY A 55 4.99 -16.19 10.32
CA GLY A 55 6.28 -16.19 11.00
C GLY A 55 7.18 -17.38 10.66
N THR A 56 6.75 -18.31 9.81
CA THR A 56 7.51 -19.56 9.54
C THR A 56 8.49 -19.46 8.39
N SER A 57 8.19 -18.67 7.35
CA SER A 57 9.09 -18.50 6.22
C SER A 57 8.93 -17.14 5.53
N PHE A 58 10.04 -16.65 4.99
CA PHE A 58 10.09 -15.42 4.21
C PHE A 58 9.49 -15.64 2.82
N SER A 59 8.59 -14.76 2.40
CA SER A 59 8.45 -14.41 0.99
C SER A 59 7.97 -12.98 0.87
N TYR A 60 8.61 -12.25 -0.03
CA TYR A 60 8.33 -10.84 -0.28
C TYR A 60 6.82 -10.61 -0.48
N SER A 61 6.31 -9.60 0.22
CA SER A 61 4.88 -9.30 0.33
C SER A 61 4.67 -7.80 0.30
N GLY A 62 4.06 -7.31 -0.78
CA GLY A 62 3.51 -5.97 -0.84
C GLY A 62 2.29 -5.81 0.07
N GLY A 63 1.51 -6.90 0.22
CA GLY A 63 0.29 -6.91 1.04
C GLY A 63 0.55 -6.55 2.50
N GLY A 64 1.66 -6.98 3.09
CA GLY A 64 2.06 -6.60 4.45
C GLY A 64 2.20 -5.08 4.63
N PHE A 65 2.74 -4.39 3.62
CA PHE A 65 2.91 -2.94 3.64
C PHE A 65 1.59 -2.18 3.38
N VAL A 66 0.71 -2.71 2.53
CA VAL A 66 -0.64 -2.13 2.34
C VAL A 66 -1.46 -2.22 3.62
N VAL A 67 -1.37 -3.34 4.35
CA VAL A 67 -2.00 -3.48 5.68
C VAL A 67 -1.39 -2.50 6.68
N MET A 68 -0.05 -2.32 6.67
CA MET A 68 0.60 -1.34 7.54
C MET A 68 0.10 0.08 7.27
N GLN A 69 -0.01 0.49 6.00
CA GLN A 69 -0.59 1.79 5.64
C GLN A 69 -2.02 1.91 6.18
N TYR A 70 -2.87 0.90 5.94
CA TYR A 70 -4.24 0.91 6.45
C TYR A 70 -4.31 1.08 7.97
N LEU A 71 -3.45 0.37 8.72
CA LEU A 71 -3.41 0.47 10.18
C LEU A 71 -2.97 1.86 10.63
N LEU A 72 -1.93 2.44 10.02
CA LEU A 72 -1.45 3.79 10.35
C LEU A 72 -2.53 4.84 10.08
N GLU A 73 -3.14 4.82 8.89
CA GLU A 73 -4.20 5.76 8.52
C GLU A 73 -5.44 5.63 9.42
N THR A 74 -5.79 4.39 9.80
CA THR A 74 -6.92 4.12 10.70
C THR A 74 -6.65 4.63 12.13
N LEU A 75 -5.45 4.41 12.66
CA LEU A 75 -5.09 4.82 14.02
C LEU A 75 -4.93 6.34 14.15
N GLU A 76 -4.40 6.99 13.11
CA GLU A 76 -4.13 8.43 13.10
C GLU A 76 -5.32 9.26 12.59
N GLY A 77 -6.27 8.64 11.88
CA GLY A 77 -7.38 9.36 11.23
C GLY A 77 -6.93 10.33 10.13
N ARG A 78 -5.73 10.12 9.58
CA ARG A 78 -5.07 10.99 8.59
C ARG A 78 -4.50 10.16 7.44
N SER A 79 -4.23 10.77 6.30
CA SER A 79 -3.63 10.08 5.16
C SER A 79 -2.16 9.71 5.43
N ILE A 80 -1.62 8.71 4.73
CA ILE A 80 -0.19 8.38 4.85
C ILE A 80 0.72 9.57 4.48
N GLU A 81 0.28 10.43 3.56
CA GLU A 81 0.98 11.67 3.20
C GLU A 81 1.11 12.59 4.41
N ASP A 82 0.01 12.85 5.12
CA ASP A 82 0.01 13.70 6.31
C ASP A 82 0.83 13.08 7.47
N ILE A 83 0.72 11.75 7.65
CA ILE A 83 1.41 11.02 8.71
C ILE A 83 2.94 11.09 8.50
N THR A 84 3.40 10.98 7.25
CA THR A 84 4.83 10.92 6.92
C THR A 84 5.44 12.28 6.60
N ARG A 85 4.64 13.34 6.43
CA ARG A 85 5.09 14.65 5.93
C ARG A 85 6.30 15.20 6.69
N SER A 86 6.21 15.28 8.02
CA SER A 86 7.29 15.79 8.87
C SER A 86 8.59 14.98 8.72
N PHE A 87 8.48 13.65 8.61
CA PHE A 87 9.65 12.79 8.39
C PHE A 87 10.31 13.08 7.03
N LEU A 88 9.50 13.18 5.98
CA LEU A 88 9.98 13.45 4.62
C LEU A 88 10.62 14.83 4.50
N ASP A 89 10.04 15.86 5.14
CA ASP A 89 10.61 17.21 5.17
C ASP A 89 11.97 17.24 5.87
N ASN A 90 12.07 16.56 7.02
CA ASN A 90 13.34 16.44 7.75
C ASN A 90 14.39 15.62 6.99
N ALA A 91 13.98 14.75 6.07
CA ALA A 91 14.85 14.04 5.14
C ALA A 91 15.22 14.87 3.90
N GLY A 92 14.72 16.10 3.76
CA GLY A 92 14.96 16.98 2.61
C GLY A 92 14.10 16.66 1.38
N LEU A 93 13.09 15.80 1.51
CA LEU A 93 12.18 15.40 0.42
C LEU A 93 11.00 16.38 0.30
N VAL A 94 11.30 17.67 0.13
CA VAL A 94 10.31 18.75 0.10
C VAL A 94 9.51 18.81 -1.21
N ASP A 95 10.10 18.35 -2.32
CA ASP A 95 9.46 18.27 -3.65
C ASP A 95 8.93 16.85 -3.95
N PHE A 96 8.42 16.16 -2.93
CA PHE A 96 7.88 14.81 -3.03
C PHE A 96 6.45 14.77 -2.46
N THR A 97 5.52 14.20 -3.22
CA THR A 97 4.11 14.03 -2.82
C THR A 97 3.59 12.65 -3.21
N PHE A 98 2.62 12.16 -2.43
CA PHE A 98 1.85 10.96 -2.76
C PHE A 98 0.59 11.29 -3.57
N SER A 99 0.19 12.56 -3.61
CA SER A 99 -0.95 13.03 -4.40
C SER A 99 -0.68 12.82 -5.88
N GLN A 100 -1.41 11.89 -6.49
CA GLN A 100 -1.43 11.78 -7.93
C GLN A 100 -2.28 12.91 -8.50
N ALA A 101 -1.64 13.85 -9.20
CA ALA A 101 -2.37 14.72 -10.10
C ALA A 101 -2.98 13.83 -11.19
N THR A 102 -4.31 13.85 -11.33
CA THR A 102 -4.92 13.27 -12.52
C THR A 102 -4.31 13.97 -13.72
N ALA A 103 -3.70 13.20 -14.62
CA ALA A 103 -3.24 13.74 -15.88
C ALA A 103 -4.45 14.34 -16.58
N ALA A 104 -4.37 15.60 -17.02
CA ALA A 104 -5.41 16.14 -17.88
C ALA A 104 -5.54 15.23 -19.11
N PRO A 105 -6.76 14.97 -19.62
CA PRO A 105 -6.92 14.21 -20.86
C PRO A 105 -6.02 14.79 -21.96
N GLY A 106 -5.16 13.96 -22.55
CA GLY A 106 -4.18 14.39 -23.57
C GLY A 106 -2.81 14.84 -23.04
N THR A 107 -2.53 14.70 -21.74
CA THR A 107 -1.17 14.89 -21.22
C THR A 107 -0.25 13.82 -21.80
N ALA A 108 0.64 14.23 -22.70
CA ALA A 108 1.70 13.36 -23.21
C ALA A 108 2.79 13.24 -22.13
N PHE A 109 2.90 12.05 -21.55
CA PHE A 109 4.06 11.73 -20.73
C PHE A 109 5.22 11.43 -21.68
N ALA A 110 6.33 12.14 -21.51
CA ALA A 110 7.55 11.84 -22.26
C ALA A 110 8.03 10.44 -21.87
N PHE A 111 8.12 9.55 -22.86
CA PHE A 111 8.86 8.30 -22.77
C PHE A 111 10.23 8.48 -23.43
#